data_AF-A0A1R1YTX3-F1
#
_entry.id   AF-A0A1R1YTX3-F1
#
_cell.length_a   1.000
_cell.length_b   1.000
_cell.length_c   1.000
_cell.angle_alpha   90.00
_cell.angle_beta   90.00
_cell.angle_gamma   90.00
#
_symmetry.space_group_name_H-M   'P 1'
#
loop_
_entity.id
_entity.type
_entity.pdbx_description
1 polymer ?
#
loop_
_entity_poly.entity_id
_entity_poly.type
_entity_poly.pdbx_seq_one_letter_code
_entity_poly.pdbx_strand_id
1 'polypeptide(L)'
;MRTKITCPRILKQVTLEGKRFTAQQAFDAGFVDVVVDDGSKVIPEAFELGYRMSKKAIGEGRNFGVLKMELNKYSILEMTKAHTTPGSYLSKL
;
A
#
# COMPACT_ATOMS: atom_id res chain seq x y z
N MET A 1 -4.36 -12.41 0.16
CA MET A 1 -4.30 -10.95 -0.08
C MET A 1 -3.31 -10.35 0.89
N ARG A 2 -2.15 -9.83 0.44
CA ARG A 2 -1.21 -9.14 1.32
C ARG A 2 -1.74 -7.73 1.55
N THR A 3 -2.43 -7.52 2.66
CA THR A 3 -2.80 -6.17 3.10
C THR A 3 -1.54 -5.46 3.57
N LYS A 4 -1.34 -4.18 3.20
CA LYS A 4 -0.30 -3.36 3.86
C LYS A 4 -0.57 -3.23 5.36
N ILE A 5 -1.84 -3.32 5.76
CA ILE A 5 -2.30 -3.30 7.15
C ILE A 5 -2.22 -4.73 7.71
N THR A 6 -1.19 -5.02 8.51
CA THR A 6 -1.03 -6.33 9.15
C THR A 6 -1.76 -6.42 10.49
N CYS A 7 -2.16 -5.29 11.08
CA CYS A 7 -2.81 -5.22 12.39
C CYS A 7 -4.35 -5.26 12.25
N PRO A 8 -5.04 -6.31 12.75
CA PRO A 8 -6.50 -6.42 12.67
C PRO A 8 -7.24 -5.23 13.31
N ARG A 9 -6.68 -4.66 14.38
CA ARG A 9 -7.23 -3.47 15.05
C ARG A 9 -7.24 -2.26 14.12
N ILE A 10 -6.15 -2.04 13.38
CA ILE A 10 -6.05 -0.93 12.42
C ILE A 10 -6.99 -1.18 11.25
N LEU A 11 -7.09 -2.41 10.78
CA LEU A 11 -8.04 -2.77 9.72
C LEU A 11 -9.49 -2.42 10.12
N LYS A 12 -9.92 -2.82 11.32
CA LYS A 12 -11.24 -2.47 11.87
C LYS A 12 -11.46 -0.96 11.94
N GLN A 13 -10.47 -0.22 12.43
CA GLN A 13 -10.52 1.24 12.55
C GLN A 13 -10.78 1.92 11.20
N VAL A 14 -10.19 1.40 10.14
CA VAL A 14 -10.38 1.91 8.77
C VAL A 14 -11.72 1.50 8.20
N THR A 15 -12.05 0.21 8.24
CA THR A 15 -13.17 -0.32 7.46
C THR A 15 -14.52 -0.15 8.14
N LEU A 16 -14.58 -0.21 9.46
CA LEU A 16 -15.84 -0.24 10.21
C LEU A 16 -16.07 1.02 11.05
N GLU A 17 -15.00 1.65 11.56
CA GLU A 17 -15.12 2.76 12.51
C GLU A 17 -14.94 4.14 11.86
N GLY A 18 -14.49 4.21 10.60
CA GLY A 18 -14.30 5.48 9.89
C GLY A 18 -13.29 6.41 10.55
N LYS A 19 -12.31 5.86 11.28
CA LYS A 19 -11.34 6.64 12.04
C LYS A 19 -10.49 7.51 11.12
N ARG A 20 -10.30 8.78 11.51
CA ARG A 20 -9.32 9.68 10.88
C ARG A 20 -7.93 9.45 11.48
N PHE A 21 -6.92 9.32 10.62
CA PHE A 21 -5.52 9.14 11.01
C PHE A 21 -4.74 10.43 10.78
N THR A 22 -3.85 10.77 11.71
CA THR A 22 -2.81 11.78 11.43
C THR A 22 -1.73 11.20 10.51
N ALA A 23 -0.88 12.04 9.93
CA ALA A 23 0.20 11.58 9.05
C ALA A 23 1.12 10.55 9.74
N GLN A 24 1.51 10.81 11.00
CA GLN A 24 2.33 9.89 11.77
C GLN A 24 1.61 8.56 12.05
N GLN A 25 0.34 8.61 12.48
CA GLN A 25 -0.44 7.40 12.69
C GLN A 25 -0.62 6.60 11.41
N ALA A 26 -0.72 7.28 10.27
CA ALA A 26 -0.87 6.63 8.97
C ALA A 26 0.42 5.92 8.52
N PHE A 27 1.58 6.50 8.87
CA PHE A 27 2.89 5.88 8.67
C PHE A 27 3.10 4.67 9.57
N ASP A 28 2.83 4.80 10.88
CA ASP A 28 2.97 3.70 11.84
C ASP A 28 2.06 2.51 11.49
N ALA A 29 0.89 2.82 10.92
CA ALA A 29 -0.08 1.82 10.46
C ALA A 29 0.24 1.22 9.08
N GLY A 30 1.24 1.73 8.37
CA GLY A 30 1.70 1.23 7.07
C GLY A 30 0.85 1.67 5.88
N PHE A 31 0.01 2.70 6.00
CA PHE A 31 -0.71 3.29 4.87
C PHE A 31 0.21 4.17 4.02
N VAL A 32 1.08 4.91 4.70
CA VAL A 32 1.99 5.90 4.12
C VAL A 32 3.42 5.42 4.33
N ASP A 33 4.24 5.47 3.28
CA ASP A 33 5.62 4.97 3.35
C ASP A 33 6.62 6.06 3.78
N VAL A 34 6.27 7.35 3.66
CA VAL A 34 7.12 8.51 4.02
C VAL A 34 6.25 9.65 4.57
N VAL A 35 6.67 10.25 5.68
CA VAL A 35 6.04 11.45 6.27
C VAL A 35 6.95 12.65 6.04
N VAL A 36 6.36 13.80 5.75
CA VAL A 36 7.04 15.08 5.63
C VAL A 36 6.50 16.07 6.66
N ASP A 37 7.35 17.00 7.10
CA ASP A 37 7.00 17.96 8.16
C ASP A 37 5.98 19.02 7.71
N ASP A 38 5.89 19.26 6.39
CA ASP A 38 5.02 20.27 5.78
C ASP A 38 4.34 19.69 4.53
N GLY A 39 3.03 19.93 4.40
CA GLY A 39 2.23 19.54 3.24
C GLY A 39 2.74 20.11 1.91
N SER A 40 3.41 21.27 1.92
CA SER A 40 4.02 21.86 0.73
C SER A 40 5.16 21.01 0.15
N LYS A 41 5.80 20.17 0.98
CA LYS A 41 6.94 19.32 0.60
C LYS A 41 6.55 17.95 0.06
N VAL A 42 5.27 17.58 0.13
CA VAL A 42 4.78 16.27 -0.33
C VAL A 42 5.16 16.00 -1.78
N ILE A 43 4.91 16.95 -2.67
CA ILE A 43 5.18 16.80 -4.10
C ILE A 43 6.69 16.82 -4.38
N PRO A 44 7.49 17.78 -3.89
CA PRO A 44 8.94 17.75 -4.04
C PRO A 44 9.60 16.44 -3.57
N GLU A 45 9.26 15.96 -2.37
CA GLU A 45 9.84 14.73 -1.81
C GLU A 45 9.44 13.51 -2.63
N ALA A 46 8.19 13.45 -3.11
CA ALA A 46 7.72 12.37 -3.98
C ALA A 46 8.49 12.33 -5.32
N PHE A 47 8.77 13.49 -5.92
CA PHE A 47 9.59 13.58 -7.13
C PHE A 47 11.02 13.12 -6.87
N GLU A 48 11.63 13.57 -5.78
CA GLU A 48 12.99 13.18 -5.43
C GLU A 48 13.09 11.66 -5.17
N LEU A 49 12.11 11.09 -4.46
CA LEU A 49 12.03 9.65 -4.25
C LEU A 49 11.86 8.90 -5.57
N GLY A 50 10.98 9.38 -6.45
CA GLY A 50 10.80 8.82 -7.80
C GLY A 50 12.09 8.82 -8.61
N TYR A 51 12.83 9.94 -8.58
CA TYR A 51 14.12 10.07 -9.25
C TYR A 51 15.19 9.13 -8.66
N ARG A 52 15.22 8.97 -7.33
CA ARG A 52 16.12 7.99 -6.67
C ARG A 52 15.78 6.55 -7.08
N MET A 53 14.51 6.22 -7.20
CA MET A 53 14.07 4.87 -7.56
C MET A 53 14.23 4.57 -9.05
N SER A 54 14.08 5.57 -9.94
CA SER A 54 14.23 5.38 -11.39
C SER A 54 15.63 4.90 -11.76
N LYS A 55 16.67 5.34 -11.02
CA LYS A 55 18.05 4.88 -11.20
C LYS A 55 18.24 3.37 -10.96
N LYS A 56 17.34 2.74 -10.21
CA LYS A 56 17.37 1.30 -9.96
C LYS A 56 16.71 0.52 -11.10
N ALA A 57 15.95 1.18 -11.99
CA ALA A 57 15.15 0.54 -13.04
C ALA A 57 16.00 0.13 -14.24
N ILE A 58 16.95 -0.79 -14.00
CA ILE A 58 17.80 -1.38 -15.04
C ILE A 58 16.94 -2.15 -16.04
N GLY A 59 17.22 -2.02 -17.34
CA GLY A 59 16.48 -2.70 -18.41
C GLY A 59 15.03 -2.21 -18.54
N GLU A 60 14.85 -0.89 -18.62
CA GLU A 60 13.54 -0.23 -18.78
C GLU A 60 12.53 -0.53 -17.64
N GLY A 61 13.02 -1.00 -16.49
CA GLY A 61 12.18 -1.37 -15.35
C GLY A 61 11.46 -2.70 -15.50
N ARG A 62 11.75 -3.51 -16.52
CA ARG A 62 11.13 -4.83 -16.73
C ARG A 62 11.29 -5.75 -15.53
N ASN A 63 12.47 -5.73 -14.89
CA ASN A 63 12.74 -6.51 -13.68
C ASN A 63 11.84 -6.09 -12.50
N PHE A 64 11.60 -4.79 -12.31
CA PHE A 64 10.66 -4.32 -11.29
C PHE A 64 9.23 -4.74 -11.60
N GLY A 65 8.83 -4.71 -12.87
CA GLY A 65 7.53 -5.20 -13.33
C GLY A 65 7.33 -6.66 -12.94
N VAL A 66 8.28 -7.53 -13.29
CA VAL A 66 8.22 -8.96 -12.95
C VAL A 66 8.19 -9.19 -11.44
N LEU A 67 9.05 -8.51 -10.68
CA LEU A 67 9.07 -8.62 -9.21
C LEU A 67 7.75 -8.18 -8.57
N LYS A 68 7.18 -7.04 -9.02
CA LYS A 68 5.89 -6.56 -8.50
C LYS A 68 4.74 -7.50 -8.86
N MET A 69 4.74 -8.06 -10.07
CA MET A 69 3.74 -9.04 -10.49
C MET A 69 3.81 -10.29 -9.61
N GLU A 70 5.00 -10.85 -9.39
CA GLU A 70 5.14 -12.06 -8.59
C GLU A 70 4.77 -11.81 -7.11
N LEU A 71 5.24 -10.70 -6.52
CA LEU A 71 4.91 -10.33 -5.13
C LEU A 71 3.41 -10.15 -4.89
N ASN A 72 2.65 -9.75 -5.91
CA ASN A 72 1.22 -9.45 -5.80
C ASN A 72 0.32 -10.44 -6.55
N LYS A 73 0.89 -11.52 -7.11
CA LYS A 73 0.21 -12.47 -8.00
C LYS A 73 -1.13 -12.95 -7.44
N TYR A 74 -1.14 -13.42 -6.20
CA TYR A 74 -2.36 -13.90 -5.56
C TYR A 74 -3.38 -12.79 -5.32
N SER A 75 -2.95 -11.60 -4.91
CA SER A 75 -3.87 -10.46 -4.72
C SER A 75 -4.51 -10.05 -6.06
N ILE A 76 -3.74 -10.02 -7.15
CA ILE A 76 -4.22 -9.69 -8.49
C ILE A 76 -5.23 -10.74 -8.98
N LEU A 77 -4.91 -12.03 -8.83
CA LEU A 77 -5.80 -13.11 -9.20
C LEU A 77 -7.12 -13.05 -8.43
N GLU A 78 -7.09 -12.80 -7.13
CA GLU A 78 -8.31 -12.68 -6.32
C GLU A 78 -9.13 -11.45 -6.70
N MET A 79 -8.51 -10.30 -6.98
CA MET A 79 -9.23 -9.10 -7.45
C MET A 79 -9.86 -9.28 -8.84
N THR A 80 -9.27 -10.12 -9.69
CA THR A 80 -9.75 -10.39 -11.07
C THR A 80 -10.91 -11.38 -11.09
N LYS A 81 -10.98 -12.28 -10.08
CA LYS A 81 -12.15 -13.11 -9.85
C LYS A 81 -13.26 -12.21 -9.30
N ALA A 82 -14.11 -11.70 -10.19
CA ALA A 82 -15.28 -10.93 -9.79
C ALA A 82 -15.99 -11.61 -8.60
N HIS A 83 -16.31 -10.82 -7.56
CA HIS A 83 -17.01 -11.18 -6.31
C HIS A 83 -16.20 -11.37 -5.02
N THR A 84 -14.93 -10.96 -4.91
CA THR A 84 -14.34 -10.78 -3.57
C THR A 84 -14.80 -9.47 -2.94
N THR A 85 -15.81 -9.55 -2.06
CA THR A 85 -16.09 -8.49 -1.09
C THR A 85 -14.93 -8.43 -0.09
N PRO A 86 -14.25 -7.29 0.08
CA PRO A 86 -13.23 -7.11 1.12
C PRO A 86 -13.83 -7.47 2.49
N GLY A 87 -13.19 -8.37 3.24
CA GLY A 87 -13.67 -8.84 4.55
C GLY A 87 -14.42 -10.18 4.55
N SER A 88 -14.79 -10.74 3.39
CA SER A 88 -15.41 -12.08 3.31
C SER A 88 -14.51 -13.22 3.82
N TYR A 89 -13.19 -13.05 3.74
CA TYR A 89 -12.23 -14.03 4.29
C TYR A 89 -12.18 -14.05 5.83
N LEU A 90 -12.66 -12.99 6.49
CA LEU A 90 -12.69 -12.89 7.95
C LEU A 90 -14.01 -13.39 8.55
N SER A 91 -15.04 -13.67 7.74
CA SER A 91 -16.34 -14.14 8.23
C SER A 91 -16.38 -15.64 8.53
N LYS A 92 -15.27 -16.36 8.32
CA LYS A 92 -15.12 -17.80 8.59
C LYS A 92 -14.22 -18.08 9.81
N LEU A 93 -13.87 -17.07 10.59
CA LEU A 93 -13.18 -17.20 11.88
C LEU A 93 -14.18 -16.96 13.01
#